data_AF-A0A327T9U4-F1
#
_entry.id   AF-A0A327T9U4-F1
#
_cell.length_a   1.000
_cell.length_b   1.000
_cell.length_c   1.000
_cell.angle_alpha   90.00
_cell.angle_beta   90.00
_cell.angle_gamma   90.00
#
_symmetry.space_group_name_H-M   'P 1'
#
loop_
_entity.id
_entity.type
_entity.pdbx_description
1 polymer ?
#
loop_
_entity_poly.entity_id
_entity_poly.type
_entity_poly.pdbx_seq_one_letter_code
_entity_poly.pdbx_strand_id
1 'polypeptide(L)' 'MYWEFHEDGGRQAIRKGKWKGVRNNAGTAASKWELYNLGTDPQETKDLAAIEPLVIQQLEEIARQSHHPSDVPAWNFKNN' A
#
# COMPACT_ATOMS: atom_id res chain seq x y z
N MET A 1 5.30 9.91 0.44
CA MET A 1 3.91 10.38 0.28
C MET A 1 2.99 9.18 0.41
N TYR A 2 1.94 9.30 1.23
CA TYR A 2 0.97 8.24 1.51
C TYR A 2 -0.44 8.78 1.25
N TRP A 3 -1.30 7.96 0.63
CA TRP A 3 -2.69 8.30 0.34
C TRP A 3 -3.56 7.06 0.45
N GLU A 4 -4.74 7.22 1.00
CA GLU A 4 -5.75 6.18 1.16
C GLU A 4 -7.07 6.68 0.59
N PHE A 5 -7.72 5.85 -0.20
CA PHE A 5 -9.07 6.08 -0.71
C PHE A 5 -9.99 5.01 -0.15
N HIS A 6 -11.14 5.42 0.39
CA HIS A 6 -12.14 4.52 0.98
C HIS A 6 -13.26 4.09 0.00
N GLU A 7 -13.16 4.42 -1.28
CA GLU A 7 -14.14 3.98 -2.30
C GLU A 7 -13.79 2.59 -2.87
N ASP A 8 -14.82 1.79 -3.18
CA ASP A 8 -14.77 0.47 -3.83
C ASP A 8 -13.74 -0.53 -3.24
N GLY A 9 -13.92 -0.90 -1.97
CA GLY A 9 -13.07 -1.91 -1.30
C GLY A 9 -11.73 -1.38 -0.76
N GLY A 10 -11.45 -0.09 -0.91
CA GLY A 10 -10.30 0.60 -0.34
C GLY A 10 -9.04 0.45 -1.18
N ARG A 11 -8.29 1.52 -1.36
CA ARG A 11 -6.98 1.51 -2.04
C ARG A 11 -5.96 2.24 -1.21
N GLN A 12 -4.83 1.58 -0.95
CA GLN A 12 -3.68 2.19 -0.28
C GLN A 12 -2.55 2.36 -1.29
N ALA A 13 -1.89 3.51 -1.27
CA ALA A 13 -0.72 3.76 -2.11
C ALA A 13 0.37 4.52 -1.35
N ILE A 14 1.62 4.13 -1.58
CA ILE A 14 2.80 4.72 -0.95
C ILE A 14 3.82 5.03 -2.02
N ARG A 15 4.43 6.20 -1.95
CA ARG A 15 5.55 6.56 -2.81
C ARG A 15 6.76 6.97 -1.99
N LYS A 16 7.90 6.35 -2.29
CA LYS A 16 9.22 6.64 -1.73
C LYS A 16 10.24 6.78 -2.87
N GLY A 17 10.56 8.03 -3.21
CA GLY A 17 11.44 8.34 -4.34
C GLY A 17 10.87 7.82 -5.66
N LYS A 18 11.63 6.93 -6.34
CA LYS A 18 11.23 6.28 -7.59
C LYS A 18 10.25 5.11 -7.41
N TRP A 19 10.12 4.60 -6.19
CA TRP A 19 9.28 3.43 -5.91
C TRP A 19 7.87 3.83 -5.52
N LYS A 20 6.89 3.13 -6.05
CA LYS A 20 5.47 3.25 -5.69
C LYS A 20 4.92 1.87 -5.35
N GLY A 21 4.35 1.74 -4.17
CA GLY A 21 3.60 0.57 -3.73
C GLY A 21 2.11 0.86 -3.84
N VAL A 22 1.34 -0.06 -4.41
CA VAL A 22 -0.12 0.05 -4.53
C VAL A 22 -0.76 -1.22 -3.98
N ARG A 23 -1.81 -1.06 -3.18
CA ARG A 23 -2.64 -2.16 -2.71
C ARG A 23 -4.09 -1.85 -3.05
N ASN A 24 -4.59 -2.54 -4.06
CA ASN A 24 -5.99 -2.51 -4.46
C ASN A 24 -6.82 -3.39 -3.51
N ASN A 25 -8.09 -3.05 -3.28
CA ASN A 25 -9.01 -3.79 -2.40
C ASN A 25 -8.52 -3.96 -0.95
N ALA A 26 -7.84 -2.96 -0.38
CA ALA A 26 -7.22 -3.04 0.94
C ALA A 26 -8.16 -3.47 2.08
N GLY A 27 -9.48 -3.37 1.90
CA GLY A 27 -10.50 -3.89 2.80
C GLY A 27 -10.69 -5.42 2.79
N THR A 28 -9.97 -6.16 1.94
CA THR A 28 -10.00 -7.63 1.89
C THR A 28 -8.65 -8.24 2.28
N ALA A 29 -8.69 -9.35 3.01
CA ALA A 29 -7.47 -10.05 3.47
C ALA A 29 -6.62 -10.63 2.32
N ALA A 30 -7.19 -10.78 1.12
CA ALA A 30 -6.52 -11.31 -0.07
C ALA A 30 -5.69 -10.26 -0.82
N SER A 31 -5.75 -8.98 -0.44
CA SER A 31 -5.12 -7.90 -1.19
C SER A 31 -3.62 -7.88 -1.01
N LYS A 32 -2.93 -8.02 -2.15
CA LYS A 32 -1.48 -8.01 -2.26
C LYS A 32 -0.96 -6.62 -2.63
N TRP A 33 0.24 -6.32 -2.18
CA TRP A 33 0.96 -5.13 -2.58
C TRP A 33 1.65 -5.37 -3.93
N GLU A 34 1.46 -4.39 -4.81
CA GLU A 34 2.11 -4.28 -6.12
C GLU A 34 3.21 -3.22 -6.01
N LEU A 35 4.34 -3.42 -6.69
CA LEU A 35 5.49 -2.51 -6.65
C LEU A 35 5.85 -2.04 -8.06
N TYR A 36 5.92 -0.72 -8.23
CA TYR A 36 6.31 -0.09 -9.49
C TYR A 36 7.50 0.85 -9.31
N ASN A 37 8.33 0.95 -10.34
CA ASN A 37 9.43 1.91 -10.40
C ASN A 37 9.05 3.05 -11.36
N LEU A 38 8.52 4.14 -10.83
CA LEU A 38 8.09 5.32 -11.59
C LEU A 38 9.23 6.04 -12.33
N GLY A 39 10.49 5.77 -11.97
CA GLY A 39 11.64 6.33 -12.69
C GLY A 39 11.85 5.69 -14.06
N THR A 40 11.47 4.43 -14.22
CA THR A 40 11.61 3.66 -15.47
C THR A 40 10.27 3.26 -16.08
N ASP A 41 9.23 3.20 -15.27
CA ASP A 41 7.88 2.77 -15.61
C ASP A 41 6.85 3.72 -14.96
N PRO A 42 6.74 4.97 -15.46
CA PRO A 42 5.78 5.94 -14.93
C PRO A 42 4.32 5.55 -15.22
N GLN A 43 4.08 4.60 -16.13
CA GLN A 43 2.75 4.08 -16.48
C GLN A 43 2.35 2.86 -15.63
N GLU A 44 3.18 2.42 -14.68
CA GLU A 44 2.88 1.33 -13.74
C GLU A 44 2.50 0.02 -14.47
N THR A 45 3.19 -0.28 -15.55
CA THR A 45 2.92 -1.44 -16.42
C THR A 45 3.52 -2.74 -15.92
N LYS A 46 4.58 -2.67 -15.09
CA LYS A 46 5.32 -3.84 -14.63
C LYS A 46 5.35 -3.93 -13.11
N ASP A 47 4.63 -4.91 -12.57
CA ASP A 47 4.77 -5.28 -11.17
C ASP A 47 6.15 -5.90 -10.91
N LEU A 48 6.86 -5.31 -9.96
CA LEU A 48 8.18 -5.73 -9.49
C LEU A 48 8.11 -6.31 -8.08
N ALA A 49 6.93 -6.50 -7.48
CA ALA A 49 6.82 -6.95 -6.10
C ALA A 49 7.46 -8.33 -5.88
N ALA A 50 7.31 -9.24 -6.86
CA ALA A 50 7.95 -10.54 -6.83
C ALA A 50 9.47 -10.50 -7.12
N ILE A 51 9.96 -9.45 -7.77
CA ILE A 51 11.36 -9.29 -8.18
C ILE A 51 12.17 -8.56 -7.11
N GLU A 52 11.56 -7.58 -6.43
CA GLU A 52 12.19 -6.71 -5.42
C GLU A 52 11.46 -6.83 -4.06
N PRO A 53 11.44 -8.02 -3.43
CA PRO A 53 10.67 -8.28 -2.21
C PRO A 53 11.09 -7.41 -1.03
N LEU A 54 12.38 -7.03 -0.96
CA LEU A 54 12.89 -6.16 0.10
C LEU A 54 12.31 -4.74 0.00
N VAL A 55 12.11 -4.23 -1.22
CA VAL A 55 11.57 -2.89 -1.44
C VAL A 55 10.10 -2.84 -1.07
N ILE A 56 9.31 -3.83 -1.49
CA ILE A 56 7.89 -3.87 -1.15
C ILE A 56 7.69 -4.03 0.36
N GLN A 57 8.48 -4.87 1.04
CA GLN A 57 8.44 -5.00 2.50
C GLN A 57 8.73 -3.68 3.22
N GLN A 58 9.70 -2.90 2.74
CA GLN A 58 9.97 -1.57 3.30
C GLN A 58 8.81 -0.61 3.09
N LEU A 59 8.17 -0.65 1.92
CA LEU A 59 6.99 0.18 1.66
C LEU A 59 5.81 -0.26 2.52
N GLU A 60 5.58 -1.56 2.68
CA GLU A 60 4.55 -2.11 3.57
C GLU A 60 4.74 -1.68 5.02
N GLU A 61 5.99 -1.69 5.50
CA GLU A 61 6.29 -1.22 6.85
C GLU A 61 6.02 0.28 7.00
N ILE A 62 6.39 1.09 5.99
CA ILE A 62 6.07 2.52 5.97
C ILE A 62 4.55 2.73 5.91
N ALA A 63 3.82 1.89 5.17
CA ALA A 63 2.36 1.89 5.14
C ALA A 63 1.84 1.72 6.56
N ARG A 64 2.25 0.64 7.22
CA ARG A 64 1.81 0.26 8.55
C ARG A 64 2.17 1.30 9.60
N GLN A 65 3.34 1.94 9.49
CA GLN A 65 3.76 3.02 10.39
C GLN A 65 3.02 4.33 10.13
N SER A 66 2.73 4.65 8.87
CA SER A 66 1.96 5.85 8.49
C SER A 66 0.47 5.67 8.77
N HIS A 67 0.00 4.43 8.76
CA HIS A 67 -1.33 4.02 9.16
C HIS A 67 -1.41 4.08 10.69
N HIS A 68 -1.60 5.29 11.21
CA HIS A 68 -1.86 5.50 12.63
C HIS A 68 -3.20 4.83 12.98
N PRO A 69 -3.24 3.77 13.80
CA PRO A 69 -4.50 3.39 14.43
C PRO A 69 -4.97 4.61 15.22
N SER A 70 -6.20 5.06 14.97
CA SER A 70 -6.78 6.14 15.74
C SER A 70 -6.86 5.71 17.21
N ASP A 71 -6.50 6.62 18.12
CA ASP A 71 -6.59 6.42 19.59
C ASP A 71 -8.04 6.18 20.05
N VAL A 72 -9.01 6.40 19.15
CA VAL A 72 -10.43 6.08 19.35
C VAL A 72 -10.70 4.65 18.88
N PRO A 73 -10.88 3.67 19.79
CA PRO A 73 -11.05 2.26 19.45
C PRO A 73 -12.31 1.95 18.63
N ALA A 74 -13.27 2.89 18.55
CA ALA A 74 -14.50 2.75 17.75
C ALA A 74 -14.27 2.86 16.23
N TRP A 75 -13.09 3.32 15.79
CA TRP A 75 -12.74 3.49 14.38
C TRP A 75 -11.83 2.39 13.83
N ASN A 76 -11.43 1.44 14.69
CA ASN A 76 -10.73 0.25 14.25
C ASN A 76 -11.77 -0.78 13.79
N PHE A 77 -11.62 -1.29 12.57
CA PHE A 77 -12.44 -2.39 12.06
C PHE A 77 -12.43 -3.53 13.08
N LYS A 78 -13.60 -3.85 13.63
CA LYS A 78 -13.76 -4.95 14.58
C LYS A 78 -13.51 -6.27 13.85
N ASN A 79 -12.35 -6.87 14.10
CA ASN A 79 -12.14 -8.29 13.84
C ASN A 79 -13.05 -9.07 14.80
N ASN A 80 -14.13 -9.64 14.29
CA ASN A 80 -14.89 -10.68 14.97
C ASN A 80 -14.37 -12.04 14.52
#